data_AF-A0A2V2EET1-F1
#
_entry.id   AF-A0A2V2EET1-F1
#
_cell.length_a   1.000
_cell.length_b   1.000
_cell.length_c   1.000
_cell.angle_alpha   90.00
_cell.angle_beta   90.00
_cell.angle_gamma   90.00
#
_symmetry.space_group_name_H-M   'P 1'
#
loop_
_entity.id
_entity.type
_entity.pdbx_description
1 polymer ?
#
loop_
_entity_poly.entity_id
_entity_poly.type
_entity_poly.pdbx_seq_one_letter_code
_entity_poly.pdbx_strand_id
1 'polypeptide(L)'
;MFISFKAELNEIQVLPFGISVKLQSSALSYKKEILAALAGPTANGLIAFLFSFLSEANVIGIRFFILCNIALAAVNMLPIFPLDGGRALYFHLCDVKNPFVAKQFSLWVSIILLIPLFAASVWLLCITGYNFSLLIIVFYLLFYLVSKKY
;
A
#
# COMPACT_ATOMS: atom_id res chain seq x y z
N MET A 1 9.99 9.56 -8.42
CA MET A 1 8.70 9.97 -9.03
C MET A 1 8.30 11.39 -8.65
N PHE A 2 8.32 11.79 -7.37
CA PHE A 2 8.02 13.16 -6.93
C PHE A 2 8.89 14.27 -7.56
N ILE A 3 10.16 13.95 -7.85
CA ILE A 3 11.11 14.88 -8.49
C ILE A 3 10.71 15.19 -9.96
N SER A 4 10.01 14.27 -10.63
CA SER A 4 9.56 14.47 -12.03
C SER A 4 8.36 15.42 -12.15
N PHE A 5 7.63 15.64 -11.06
CA PHE A 5 6.38 16.42 -11.08
C PHE A 5 6.55 17.88 -10.67
N LYS A 6 7.78 18.37 -10.48
CA LYS A 6 8.07 19.80 -10.19
C LYS A 6 7.30 20.30 -8.95
N ALA A 7 7.15 19.43 -7.95
CA ALA A 7 6.44 19.75 -6.72
C ALA A 7 7.40 20.40 -5.71
N GLU A 8 7.05 21.57 -5.18
CA GLU A 8 7.84 22.25 -4.15
C GLU A 8 7.78 21.45 -2.84
N LEU A 9 8.94 20.91 -2.46
CA LEU A 9 9.13 20.10 -1.26
C LEU A 9 9.17 21.02 -0.04
N ASN A 10 8.15 20.95 0.81
CA ASN A 10 8.07 21.81 1.99
C ASN A 10 8.77 21.15 3.19
N GLU A 11 8.59 19.85 3.39
CA GLU A 11 9.19 19.12 4.52
C GLU A 11 9.29 17.61 4.22
N ILE A 12 10.44 17.00 4.53
CA ILE A 12 10.65 15.55 4.51
C ILE A 12 10.73 15.10 5.97
N GLN A 13 9.67 14.46 6.47
CA GLN A 13 9.67 13.85 7.79
C GLN A 13 9.97 12.35 7.69
N VAL A 14 11.06 11.93 8.31
CA VAL A 14 11.38 10.51 8.47
C VAL A 14 10.67 10.02 9.73
N LEU A 15 9.66 9.17 9.54
CA LEU A 15 8.91 8.49 10.60
C LEU A 15 9.50 7.08 10.79
N PRO A 16 9.37 6.48 11.99
CA PRO A 16 9.85 5.11 12.24
C PRO A 16 9.24 4.04 11.31
N PHE A 17 8.14 4.36 10.63
CA PHE A 17 7.45 3.48 9.69
C PHE A 17 7.45 3.98 8.24
N GLY A 18 8.28 4.98 7.88
CA GLY A 18 8.42 5.45 6.50
C GLY A 18 8.77 6.93 6.37
N ILE A 19 8.74 7.46 5.15
CA ILE A 19 9.01 8.87 4.87
C ILE A 19 7.70 9.56 4.51
N SER A 20 7.31 10.57 5.29
CA SER A 20 6.19 11.46 4.98
C SER A 20 6.72 12.75 4.37
N VAL A 21 6.43 12.97 3.09
CA VAL A 21 6.75 14.22 2.40
C VAL A 21 5.50 15.11 2.44
N LYS A 22 5.58 16.25 3.13
CA LYS A 22 4.51 17.26 3.09
C LYS A 22 4.75 18.14 1.86
N LEU A 23 3.89 17.98 0.86
CA LEU A 23 3.82 18.85 -0.32
C LEU A 23 2.85 19.98 -0.01
N GLN A 24 3.13 21.21 -0.48
CA GLN A 24 2.11 22.27 -0.46
C GLN A 24 0.87 21.77 -1.19
N SER A 25 -0.30 22.07 -0.62
CA SER A 25 -1.62 21.47 -0.83
C SER A 25 -2.22 21.56 -2.25
N SER A 26 -1.40 21.78 -3.29
CA SER A 26 -1.81 22.03 -4.67
C SER A 26 -0.96 21.33 -5.75
N ALA A 27 0.09 20.57 -5.41
CA ALA A 27 1.07 20.19 -6.44
C ALA A 27 0.68 19.00 -7.36
N LEU A 28 -0.22 18.10 -6.94
CA LEU A 28 -0.58 16.90 -7.72
C LEU A 28 -2.09 16.79 -7.93
N SER A 29 -2.50 16.75 -9.20
CA SER A 29 -3.86 16.35 -9.59
C SER A 29 -4.16 14.94 -9.08
N TYR A 30 -5.43 14.66 -8.73
CA TYR A 30 -5.88 13.34 -8.28
C TYR A 30 -5.39 12.19 -9.16
N LYS A 31 -5.35 12.40 -10.49
CA LYS A 31 -4.81 11.40 -11.43
C LYS A 31 -3.33 11.09 -11.20
N LYS A 32 -2.53 12.11 -10.88
CA LYS A 32 -1.09 11.92 -10.59
C LYS A 32 -0.89 11.22 -9.24
N GLU A 33 -1.73 11.48 -8.25
CA GLU A 33 -1.71 10.76 -6.97
C GLU A 33 -2.05 9.27 -7.15
N ILE A 34 -3.04 8.95 -7.99
CA ILE A 34 -3.38 7.56 -8.34
C ILE A 34 -2.19 6.88 -9.00
N LEU A 35 -1.58 7.51 -10.00
CA LEU A 35 -0.39 6.96 -10.68
C LEU A 35 0.79 6.80 -9.72
N ALA A 36 1.00 7.74 -8.81
CA ALA A 36 2.06 7.68 -7.82
C ALA A 36 1.84 6.53 -6.82
N ALA A 37 0.61 6.31 -6.38
CA ALA A 37 0.26 5.19 -5.52
C ALA A 37 0.47 3.85 -6.25
N LEU A 38 -0.03 3.72 -7.48
CA LEU A 38 0.07 2.47 -8.24
C LEU A 38 1.49 2.15 -8.74
N ALA A 39 2.40 3.12 -8.77
CA ALA A 39 3.78 2.91 -9.20
C ALA A 39 4.53 1.89 -8.33
N GLY A 40 4.30 1.88 -7.02
CA GLY A 40 4.93 0.93 -6.08
C GLY A 40 4.53 -0.52 -6.38
N PRO A 41 3.24 -0.89 -6.32
CA PRO A 41 2.77 -2.23 -6.65
C PRO A 41 3.16 -2.66 -8.07
N THR A 42 3.12 -1.75 -9.04
CA THR A 42 3.52 -2.03 -10.42
C THR A 42 5.01 -2.35 -10.51
N ALA A 43 5.87 -1.61 -9.82
CA ALA A 43 7.31 -1.89 -9.79
C ALA A 43 7.60 -3.26 -9.16
N ASN A 44 6.94 -3.60 -8.05
CA ASN A 44 7.07 -4.92 -7.42
C ASN A 44 6.61 -6.04 -8.36
N GLY A 45 5.49 -5.86 -9.05
CA GLY A 45 5.00 -6.81 -10.06
C GLY A 45 5.96 -6.98 -11.24
N LEU A 46 6.52 -5.88 -11.74
CA LEU A 46 7.52 -5.91 -12.82
C LEU A 46 8.81 -6.61 -12.39
N ILE A 47 9.30 -6.36 -11.18
CA ILE A 47 10.48 -7.05 -10.62
C ILE A 47 10.20 -8.55 -10.51
N ALA A 48 9.05 -8.94 -9.94
CA ALA A 48 8.66 -10.35 -9.86
C ALA A 48 8.60 -11.01 -11.25
N PHE A 49 8.01 -10.33 -12.24
CA PHE A 49 7.91 -10.82 -13.60
C PHE A 49 9.29 -10.98 -14.26
N LEU A 50 10.17 -9.98 -14.17
CA LEU A 50 11.52 -10.05 -14.76
C LEU A 50 12.35 -11.18 -14.14
N PHE A 51 12.29 -11.35 -12.82
CA PHE A 51 13.04 -12.40 -12.14
C PHE A 51 12.41 -13.79 -12.33
N SER A 52 11.15 -13.90 -12.76
CA SER A 52 10.52 -15.18 -13.10
C SER A 52 11.25 -15.89 -14.25
N PHE A 53 11.81 -15.15 -15.21
CA PHE A 53 12.62 -15.70 -16.30
C PHE A 53 13.98 -16.24 -15.84
N LEU A 54 14.48 -15.75 -14.71
CA LEU A 54 15.73 -16.21 -14.10
C LEU A 54 15.48 -17.31 -13.07
N SER A 55 14.23 -17.71 -12.83
CA SER A 55 13.89 -18.70 -11.79
C SER A 55 14.40 -20.12 -12.08
N GLU A 56 14.76 -20.40 -13.34
CA GLU A 56 15.42 -21.64 -13.79
C GLU A 56 16.94 -21.57 -13.70
N ALA A 57 17.52 -20.36 -13.70
CA ALA A 57 18.91 -20.21 -13.33
C ALA A 57 19.02 -20.57 -11.85
N ASN A 58 19.94 -21.46 -11.48
CA ASN A 58 20.07 -22.09 -10.16
C ASN A 58 20.53 -21.11 -9.05
N VAL A 59 20.04 -19.87 -9.10
CA VAL A 59 20.31 -18.76 -8.20
C VAL A 59 19.53 -19.00 -6.92
N ILE A 60 20.28 -19.28 -5.85
CA ILE A 60 19.73 -19.51 -4.52
C ILE A 60 18.90 -18.30 -4.09
N GLY A 61 17.67 -18.53 -3.63
CA GLY A 61 16.79 -17.50 -3.07
C GLY A 61 15.95 -16.72 -4.09
N ILE A 62 16.13 -16.91 -5.39
CA ILE A 62 15.38 -16.15 -6.42
C ILE A 62 13.86 -16.37 -6.32
N ARG A 63 13.43 -17.60 -6.04
CA ARG A 63 12.02 -17.96 -5.85
C ARG A 63 11.41 -17.23 -4.66
N PHE A 64 12.14 -17.16 -3.54
CA PHE A 64 11.68 -16.43 -2.36
C PHE A 64 11.55 -14.93 -2.64
N PHE A 65 12.54 -14.34 -3.33
CA PHE A 65 12.51 -12.93 -3.72
C PHE A 65 11.31 -12.59 -4.62
N ILE A 66 11.01 -13.44 -5.61
CA ILE A 66 9.84 -13.30 -6.47
C ILE A 66 8.55 -13.34 -5.63
N LEU A 67 8.41 -14.32 -4.75
CA LEU A 67 7.24 -14.46 -3.88
C LEU A 67 7.06 -13.24 -2.96
N CYS A 68 8.15 -12.69 -2.41
CA CYS A 68 8.10 -11.46 -1.61
C CYS A 68 7.59 -10.27 -2.43
N ASN A 69 8.09 -10.07 -3.66
CA ASN A 69 7.65 -8.97 -4.52
C ASN A 69 6.18 -9.12 -4.92
N ILE A 70 5.73 -10.33 -5.23
CA ILE A 70 4.31 -10.63 -5.50
C ILE A 70 3.47 -10.33 -4.26
N ALA A 71 3.88 -10.80 -3.09
CA ALA A 71 3.17 -10.55 -1.84
C ALA A 71 3.07 -9.04 -1.52
N LEU A 72 4.16 -8.29 -1.70
CA LEU A 72 4.18 -6.83 -1.52
C LEU A 72 3.27 -6.13 -2.52
N ALA A 73 3.28 -6.52 -3.80
CA ALA A 73 2.37 -5.97 -4.79
C ALA A 73 0.91 -6.25 -4.44
N ALA A 74 0.60 -7.50 -4.04
CA ALA A 74 -0.76 -7.91 -3.69
C ALA A 74 -1.29 -7.18 -2.46
N VAL A 75 -0.50 -7.10 -1.38
CA VAL A 75 -0.88 -6.36 -0.17
C VAL A 75 -1.06 -4.88 -0.48
N ASN A 76 -0.11 -4.24 -1.18
CA ASN A 76 -0.23 -2.82 -1.49
C ASN A 76 -1.33 -2.50 -2.49
N MET A 77 -1.84 -3.46 -3.28
CA MET A 77 -3.02 -3.24 -4.14
C MET A 77 -4.35 -3.33 -3.41
N LEU A 78 -4.39 -3.81 -2.17
CA LEU A 78 -5.64 -3.87 -1.40
C LEU A 78 -6.22 -2.45 -1.23
N PRO A 79 -7.54 -2.26 -1.44
CA PRO A 79 -8.18 -0.96 -1.32
C PRO A 79 -8.43 -0.58 0.15
N ILE A 80 -7.38 -0.65 0.96
CA ILE A 80 -7.38 -0.36 2.40
C ILE A 80 -6.44 0.82 2.61
N PHE A 81 -6.93 1.93 3.15
CA PHE A 81 -6.09 3.07 3.49
C PHE A 81 -5.25 2.74 4.74
N PRO A 82 -3.93 3.00 4.77
CA PRO A 82 -3.12 3.85 3.88
C PRO A 82 -2.34 3.12 2.77
N LEU A 83 -2.65 1.85 2.47
CA LEU A 83 -1.99 1.11 1.38
C LEU A 83 -2.18 1.83 0.05
N ASP A 84 -1.30 1.56 -0.91
CA ASP A 84 -1.29 2.23 -2.20
C ASP A 84 -2.61 2.07 -2.97
N GLY A 85 -3.24 0.89 -2.91
CA GLY A 85 -4.56 0.62 -3.48
C GLY A 85 -5.68 1.42 -2.79
N GLY A 86 -5.59 1.58 -1.47
CA GLY A 86 -6.50 2.43 -0.70
C GLY A 86 -6.33 3.91 -1.03
N ARG A 87 -5.08 4.38 -1.21
CA ARG A 87 -4.80 5.75 -1.68
C ARG A 87 -5.31 5.98 -3.09
N ALA A 88 -5.09 5.03 -4.00
CA ALA A 88 -5.60 5.09 -5.36
C ALA A 88 -7.14 5.16 -5.38
N LEU A 89 -7.82 4.33 -4.59
CA LEU A 89 -9.28 4.38 -4.44
C LEU A 89 -9.74 5.73 -3.88
N TYR A 90 -9.09 6.23 -2.83
CA TYR A 90 -9.43 7.52 -2.22
C TYR A 90 -9.34 8.68 -3.21
N PHE A 91 -8.22 8.80 -3.94
CA PHE A 91 -8.06 9.88 -4.91
C PHE A 91 -8.94 9.71 -6.14
N HIS A 92 -9.23 8.49 -6.55
CA HIS A 92 -10.23 8.22 -7.59
C HIS A 92 -11.62 8.69 -7.15
N LEU A 93 -12.01 8.42 -5.91
CA LEU A 93 -13.28 8.89 -5.36
C LEU A 93 -13.29 10.41 -5.20
N CYS A 94 -12.18 11.07 -4.89
CA CYS A 94 -12.10 12.53 -4.88
C CYS A 94 -12.28 13.15 -6.29
N ASP A 95 -11.93 12.43 -7.36
CA ASP A 95 -12.13 12.88 -8.74
C ASP A 95 -13.62 12.84 -9.15
N VAL A 96 -14.39 11.91 -8.57
CA VAL A 96 -15.80 11.66 -8.96
C VAL A 96 -16.81 12.19 -7.91
N LYS A 97 -16.40 12.32 -6.66
CA LYS A 97 -17.24 12.66 -5.50
C LYS A 97 -16.60 13.75 -4.65
N ASN A 98 -17.40 14.34 -3.74
CA ASN A 98 -16.87 15.27 -2.75
C ASN A 98 -15.81 14.58 -1.86
N PRO A 99 -14.68 15.23 -1.56
CA PRO A 99 -13.62 14.69 -0.70
C PRO A 99 -14.11 14.14 0.65
N PHE A 100 -15.15 14.74 1.24
CA PHE A 100 -15.75 14.24 2.48
C PHE A 100 -16.38 12.85 2.31
N VAL A 101 -17.12 12.65 1.21
CA VAL A 101 -17.75 11.37 0.87
C VAL A 101 -16.69 10.34 0.49
N ALA A 102 -15.68 10.74 -0.29
CA ALA A 102 -14.56 9.89 -0.68
C ALA A 102 -13.82 9.35 0.55
N LYS A 103 -13.56 10.21 1.54
CA LYS A 103 -12.96 9.85 2.83
C LYS A 103 -13.81 8.82 3.57
N GLN A 104 -15.10 9.12 3.78
CA GLN A 104 -15.97 8.23 4.55
C GLN A 104 -16.10 6.86 3.88
N PHE A 105 -16.25 6.84 2.56
CA PHE A 105 -16.33 5.61 1.78
C PHE A 105 -15.01 4.81 1.86
N SER A 106 -13.87 5.47 1.69
CA SER A 106 -12.56 4.82 1.80
C SER A 106 -12.33 4.20 3.19
N LEU A 107 -12.79 4.87 4.25
CA LEU A 107 -12.72 4.32 5.62
C LEU A 107 -13.59 3.08 5.78
N TRP A 108 -14.83 3.13 5.31
CA TRP A 108 -15.74 1.97 5.37
C TRP A 108 -15.19 0.77 4.61
N VAL A 109 -14.69 0.98 3.38
CA VAL A 109 -14.06 -0.09 2.59
C VAL A 109 -12.85 -0.67 3.33
N SER A 110 -12.02 0.19 3.91
CA SER A 110 -10.84 -0.25 4.68
C SER A 110 -11.23 -1.12 5.87
N ILE A 111 -12.22 -0.71 6.66
CA ILE A 111 -12.69 -1.46 7.84
C ILE A 111 -13.30 -2.80 7.42
N ILE A 112 -14.18 -2.79 6.41
CA ILE A 112 -14.85 -4.01 5.92
C ILE A 112 -13.83 -5.04 5.43
N LEU A 113 -12.78 -4.61 4.74
CA LEU A 113 -11.73 -5.50 4.25
C LEU A 113 -10.72 -5.90 5.33
N LEU A 114 -10.57 -5.10 6.38
CA LEU A 114 -9.69 -5.46 7.49
C LEU A 114 -10.19 -6.67 8.28
N ILE A 115 -11.51 -6.85 8.39
CA ILE A 115 -12.13 -7.97 9.11
C ILE A 115 -11.71 -9.33 8.54
N PRO A 116 -11.94 -9.63 7.24
CA PRO A 116 -11.49 -10.89 6.66
C PRO A 116 -9.96 -10.99 6.61
N LEU A 117 -9.24 -9.87 6.46
CA LEU A 117 -7.77 -9.88 6.48
C LEU A 117 -7.22 -10.27 7.87
N PHE A 118 -7.85 -9.77 8.94
CA PHE A 118 -7.52 -10.16 10.31
C PHE A 118 -7.79 -11.65 10.52
N ALA A 119 -8.98 -12.13 10.13
CA ALA A 119 -9.33 -13.54 10.22
C ALA A 119 -8.34 -14.43 9.46
N ALA A 120 -7.96 -14.05 8.24
CA ALA A 120 -6.95 -14.73 7.45
C ALA A 120 -5.58 -14.73 8.13
N SER A 121 -5.19 -13.62 8.77
CA SER A 121 -3.91 -13.53 9.49
C SER A 121 -3.84 -14.43 10.71
N VAL A 122 -4.92 -14.53 11.48
CA VAL A 122 -5.02 -15.44 12.63
C VAL A 122 -5.03 -16.89 12.16
N TRP A 123 -5.83 -17.20 11.14
CA TRP A 123 -5.90 -18.54 10.53
C TRP A 123 -4.52 -19.00 10.04
N LEU A 124 -3.82 -18.13 9.31
CA LEU A 124 -2.50 -18.43 8.76
C LEU A 124 -1.45 -18.58 9.87
N LEU A 125 -1.54 -17.81 10.95
CA LEU A 125 -0.70 -17.98 12.13
C LEU A 125 -0.95 -19.34 12.81
N CYS A 126 -2.21 -19.77 12.97
CA CYS A 126 -2.55 -21.05 13.57
C CYS A 126 -2.03 -22.25 12.76
N ILE A 127 -2.04 -22.15 11.42
CA ILE A 127 -1.56 -23.23 10.54
C ILE A 127 -0.03 -23.27 10.50
N THR A 128 0.61 -22.12 10.37
CA THR A 128 2.06 -22.04 10.08
C THR A 128 2.93 -21.85 11.32
N GLY A 129 2.35 -21.51 12.46
CA GLY A 129 3.03 -21.31 13.75
C GLY A 129 3.93 -20.06 13.85
N TYR A 130 4.35 -19.47 12.72
CA TYR A 130 5.41 -18.45 12.70
C TYR A 130 5.15 -17.21 11.83
N ASN A 131 4.10 -17.18 11.01
CA ASN A 131 3.86 -16.04 10.10
C ASN A 131 3.19 -14.85 10.82
N PHE A 132 3.92 -14.22 11.73
CA PHE A 132 3.50 -13.02 12.45
C PHE A 132 3.42 -11.77 11.55
N SER A 133 4.05 -11.79 10.38
CA SER A 133 4.14 -10.62 9.48
C SER A 133 2.76 -10.09 9.09
N LEU A 134 1.83 -10.95 8.68
CA LEU A 134 0.49 -10.52 8.27
C LEU A 134 -0.30 -9.95 9.46
N LEU A 135 -0.15 -10.55 10.63
CA LEU A 135 -0.81 -10.08 11.85
C LEU A 135 -0.29 -8.69 12.27
N ILE A 136 1.03 -8.46 12.19
CA ILE A 136 1.64 -7.16 12.45
C ILE A 136 1.12 -6.11 11.47
N ILE A 137 1.00 -6.45 10.18
CA ILE A 137 0.43 -5.54 9.16
C ILE A 137 -1.00 -5.18 9.53
N VAL A 138 -1.84 -6.14 9.91
CA VAL A 138 -3.23 -5.86 10.27
C VAL A 138 -3.32 -4.97 11.51
N PHE A 139 -2.54 -5.24 12.56
CA PHE A 139 -2.50 -4.37 13.74
C PHE A 139 -2.00 -2.96 13.41
N TYR A 140 -1.00 -2.83 12.55
CA TYR A 140 -0.54 -1.53 12.07
C TYR A 140 -1.65 -0.78 11.33
N LEU A 141 -2.40 -1.44 10.44
CA LEU A 141 -3.50 -0.83 9.69
C LEU A 141 -4.66 -0.42 10.62
N LEU A 142 -5.00 -1.25 11.60
CA LEU A 142 -5.97 -0.92 12.65
C LEU A 142 -5.54 0.32 13.42
N PHE A 143 -4.30 0.32 13.92
CA PHE A 143 -3.74 1.43 14.68
C PHE A 143 -3.74 2.71 13.84
N TYR A 144 -3.34 2.63 12.57
CA TYR A 144 -3.34 3.78 11.67
C TYR A 144 -4.74 4.35 11.47
N LEU A 145 -5.75 3.51 11.24
CA LEU A 145 -7.14 3.95 11.06
C LEU A 145 -7.72 4.59 12.33
N VAL A 146 -7.34 4.10 13.52
CA VAL A 146 -7.81 4.64 14.81
C VAL A 146 -7.08 5.91 15.20
N SER A 147 -5.74 5.94 15.06
CA SER A 147 -4.91 7.08 15.46
C SER A 147 -5.05 8.26 14.53
N LYS A 148 -5.24 8.01 13.23
CA LYS A 148 -5.53 9.05 12.24
C LYS A 148 -7.04 9.21 12.10
N LYS A 149 -7.68 9.71 13.17
CA LYS A 149 -8.87 10.54 13.01
C LYS A 149 -8.44 11.78 12.24
N TYR A 150 -8.52 11.70 10.91
CA TYR A 150 -8.58 12.88 10.05
C TYR A 150 -9.70 13.80 10.49
#